data_AF-A0A4R5AX12-F1
#
_entry.id   AF-A0A4R5AX12-F1
#
_cell.length_a   1.000
_cell.length_b   1.000
_cell.length_c   1.000
_cell.angle_alpha   90.00
_cell.angle_beta   90.00
_cell.angle_gamma   90.00
#
_symmetry.space_group_name_H-M   'P 1'
#
loop_
_entity.id
_entity.type
_entity.pdbx_description
1 polymer ?
#
loop_
_entity_poly.entity_id
_entity_poly.type
_entity_poly.pdbx_seq_one_letter_code
_entity_poly.pdbx_strand_id
1 'polypeptide(L)'
;MCHSVSPDTGRATGGAVETRDMLWSGWGDPARATPLPEPMVGLLRDLLGVRPAEAVPPALDDVQVPASRLSPDDLDALAEAVHGMDHVRTDTETRVRHTRGKSTSDLLRIRTGETADAPDAVVLPATHDEVLAVLRTCAARRIAVVPFG
;
A
#
# COMPACT_ATOMS: atom_id res chain seq x y z
N MET A 1 35.51 42.41 -11.61
CA MET A 1 34.42 41.70 -12.33
C MET A 1 33.50 41.09 -11.29
N CYS A 2 32.34 41.71 -11.08
CA CYS A 2 31.30 41.22 -10.19
C CYS A 2 30.62 40.02 -10.86
N HIS A 3 30.46 38.91 -10.15
CA HIS A 3 29.51 37.85 -10.51
C HIS A 3 28.48 37.77 -9.40
N SER A 4 27.30 38.31 -9.69
CA SER A 4 26.08 38.18 -8.93
C SER A 4 25.60 36.72 -8.97
N VAL A 5 25.50 36.07 -7.81
CA VAL A 5 24.81 34.80 -7.66
C VAL A 5 23.39 35.11 -7.18
N SER A 6 22.39 34.88 -8.03
CA SER A 6 20.98 34.89 -7.63
C SER A 6 20.68 33.64 -6.81
N PRO A 7 19.95 33.74 -5.67
CA PRO A 7 19.44 32.55 -5.00
C PRO A 7 18.19 32.04 -5.73
N ASP A 8 18.33 30.89 -6.39
CA ASP A 8 17.19 30.13 -6.92
C ASP A 8 16.35 29.63 -5.74
N THR A 9 15.18 30.25 -5.56
CA THR A 9 14.24 29.91 -4.50
C THR A 9 13.32 28.80 -5.03
N GLY A 10 13.91 27.65 -5.32
CA GLY A 10 13.20 26.43 -5.70
C GLY A 10 12.54 25.83 -4.46
N ARG A 11 11.32 26.28 -4.16
CA ARG A 11 10.44 25.67 -3.17
C ARG A 11 10.20 24.21 -3.56
N ALA A 12 10.83 23.27 -2.86
CA ALA A 12 10.58 21.85 -3.03
C ALA A 12 9.11 21.58 -2.71
N THR A 13 8.30 21.42 -3.76
CA THR A 13 6.99 20.79 -3.66
C THR A 13 7.24 19.35 -3.27
N GLY A 14 6.93 19.00 -2.01
CA GLY A 14 6.91 17.61 -1.58
C GLY A 14 5.98 16.84 -2.51
N GLY A 15 6.56 16.03 -3.39
CA GLY A 15 5.80 15.07 -4.18
C GLY A 15 5.14 14.12 -3.20
N ALA A 16 3.82 14.11 -3.17
CA ALA A 16 3.10 13.01 -2.58
C ALA A 16 3.62 11.73 -3.26
N VAL A 17 4.19 10.81 -2.48
CA VAL A 17 4.47 9.47 -2.98
C VAL A 17 3.10 8.88 -3.27
N GLU A 18 2.71 8.84 -4.53
CA GLU A 18 1.51 8.12 -4.94
C GLU A 18 1.73 6.67 -4.50
N THR A 19 0.79 6.07 -3.77
CA THR A 19 0.94 4.74 -3.13
C THR A 19 1.33 3.64 -4.14
N ARG A 20 1.15 3.91 -5.44
CA ARG A 20 1.62 3.10 -6.56
C ARG A 20 3.14 2.94 -6.61
N ASP A 21 3.90 3.93 -6.19
CA ASP A 21 5.36 3.89 -6.22
C ASP A 21 5.92 3.02 -5.09
N MET A 22 5.18 2.84 -3.99
CA MET A 22 5.64 2.01 -2.86
C MET A 22 5.69 0.53 -3.26
N LEU A 23 6.80 -0.15 -2.99
CA LEU A 23 6.91 -1.60 -3.16
C LEU A 23 5.84 -2.30 -2.31
N TRP A 24 4.98 -3.11 -2.93
CA TRP A 24 3.89 -3.79 -2.21
C TRP A 24 4.41 -4.67 -1.06
N SER A 25 5.54 -5.38 -1.27
CA SER A 25 6.19 -6.28 -0.30
C SER A 25 7.40 -5.70 0.44
N GLY A 26 7.58 -4.37 0.39
CA GLY A 26 8.72 -3.70 1.00
C GLY A 26 8.50 -2.23 1.27
N TRP A 27 9.61 -1.50 1.45
CA TRP A 27 9.60 -0.06 1.72
C TRP A 27 10.23 0.70 0.56
N GLY A 28 9.67 1.88 0.28
CA GLY A 28 10.16 2.81 -0.72
C GLY A 28 9.79 2.42 -2.16
N ASP A 29 10.21 3.30 -3.05
CA ASP A 29 10.10 3.14 -4.50
C ASP A 29 11.19 2.18 -5.02
N PRO A 30 10.83 1.07 -5.68
CA PRO A 30 11.78 0.16 -6.30
C PRO A 30 12.76 0.86 -7.26
N ALA A 31 12.33 1.90 -7.98
CA ALA A 31 13.18 2.66 -8.88
C ALA A 31 14.27 3.46 -8.16
N ARG A 32 14.11 3.67 -6.85
CA ARG A 32 15.08 4.35 -5.97
C ARG A 32 15.87 3.39 -5.10
N ALA A 33 15.66 2.08 -5.24
CA ALA A 33 16.39 1.08 -4.48
C ALA A 33 17.87 1.10 -4.87
N THR A 34 18.74 1.32 -3.89
CA THR A 34 20.19 1.25 -4.09
C THR A 34 20.71 -0.07 -3.53
N PRO A 35 21.44 -0.89 -4.32
CA PRO A 35 22.04 -2.10 -3.80
C PRO A 35 23.06 -1.77 -2.72
N LEU A 36 23.18 -2.65 -1.72
CA LEU A 36 24.23 -2.52 -0.72
C LEU A 36 25.61 -2.70 -1.39
N PRO A 37 26.61 -1.86 -1.06
CA PRO A 37 27.97 -2.06 -1.55
C PRO A 37 28.53 -3.44 -1.13
N GLU A 38 29.30 -4.08 -1.99
CA GLU A 38 29.84 -5.44 -1.73
C GLU A 38 30.60 -5.57 -0.39
N PRO A 39 31.44 -4.60 0.04
CA PRO A 39 32.09 -4.68 1.35
C PRO A 39 31.09 -4.78 2.51
N MET A 40 29.93 -4.16 2.39
CA MET A 40 28.88 -4.21 3.40
C MET A 40 28.16 -5.55 3.39
N VAL A 41 27.91 -6.11 2.21
CA VAL A 41 27.37 -7.47 2.07
C VAL A 41 28.32 -8.49 2.70
N GLY A 42 29.63 -8.36 2.48
CA GLY A 42 30.66 -9.19 3.12
C GLY A 42 30.60 -9.11 4.65
N LEU A 43 30.53 -7.89 5.21
CA LEU A 43 30.41 -7.70 6.67
C LEU A 43 29.19 -8.40 7.26
N LEU A 44 28.02 -8.26 6.64
CA LEU A 44 26.78 -8.89 7.08
C LEU A 44 26.88 -10.42 7.03
N ARG A 45 27.53 -10.96 5.99
CA ARG A 45 27.72 -12.40 5.82
C ARG A 45 28.65 -12.98 6.88
N ASP A 46 29.78 -12.32 7.14
CA ASP A 46 30.88 -12.86 7.93
C ASP A 46 30.68 -12.63 9.43
N LEU A 47 30.12 -11.48 9.84
CA LEU A 47 29.91 -11.15 11.26
C LEU A 47 28.54 -11.54 11.80
N LEU A 48 27.49 -11.41 10.98
CA LEU A 48 26.11 -11.65 11.42
C LEU A 48 25.52 -12.94 10.86
N GLY A 49 26.28 -13.67 10.02
CA GLY A 49 25.81 -14.91 9.42
C GLY A 49 24.65 -14.71 8.43
N VAL A 50 24.38 -13.49 7.97
CA VAL A 50 23.26 -13.20 7.07
C VAL A 50 23.46 -13.96 5.76
N ARG A 51 22.39 -14.61 5.30
CA ARG A 51 22.33 -15.29 4.01
C ARG A 51 21.18 -14.69 3.19
N PRO A 52 21.31 -14.65 1.85
CA PRO A 52 20.18 -14.30 1.00
C PRO A 52 18.97 -15.18 1.35
N ALA A 53 17.78 -14.58 1.34
CA ALA A 53 16.55 -15.35 1.50
C ALA A 53 16.43 -16.34 0.33
N GLU A 54 16.08 -17.59 0.65
CA GLU A 54 15.91 -18.65 -0.36
C GLU A 54 14.66 -18.42 -1.21
N ALA A 55 13.61 -17.88 -0.61
CA ALA A 55 12.34 -17.60 -1.28
C ALA A 55 12.28 -16.14 -1.75
N VAL A 56 12.04 -15.97 -3.05
CA VAL A 56 11.67 -14.67 -3.64
C VAL A 56 10.17 -14.48 -3.42
N PRO A 57 9.71 -13.27 -3.02
CA PRO A 57 8.28 -12.98 -2.97
C PRO A 57 7.60 -13.27 -4.31
N PRO A 58 6.36 -13.78 -4.32
CA PRO A 58 5.62 -14.00 -5.58
C PRO A 58 5.46 -12.69 -6.35
N ALA A 59 5.20 -12.75 -7.66
CA ALA A 59 4.74 -11.55 -8.35
C ALA A 59 3.39 -11.12 -7.79
N LEU A 60 3.09 -9.81 -7.80
CA LEU A 60 1.84 -9.30 -7.22
C LEU A 60 0.60 -9.94 -7.85
N ASP A 61 0.64 -10.16 -9.17
CA ASP A 61 -0.46 -10.79 -9.92
C ASP A 61 -0.66 -12.27 -9.57
N ASP A 62 0.36 -12.94 -9.01
CA ASP A 62 0.28 -14.33 -8.57
C ASP A 62 -0.25 -14.45 -7.13
N VAL A 63 -0.32 -13.35 -6.38
CA VAL A 63 -0.82 -13.34 -5.00
C VAL A 63 -2.30 -13.68 -4.99
N GLN A 64 -2.65 -14.80 -4.37
CA GLN A 64 -4.04 -15.20 -4.20
C GLN A 64 -4.67 -14.38 -3.08
N VAL A 65 -5.86 -13.84 -3.32
CA VAL A 65 -6.63 -13.10 -2.32
C VAL A 65 -7.97 -13.79 -2.12
N PRO A 66 -8.44 -13.96 -0.86
CA PRO A 66 -9.75 -14.57 -0.61
C PRO A 66 -10.88 -13.88 -1.37
N ALA A 67 -11.90 -14.65 -1.76
CA ALA A 67 -13.12 -14.09 -2.33
C ALA A 67 -13.75 -13.09 -1.36
N SER A 68 -14.27 -11.99 -1.90
CA SER A 68 -14.98 -10.98 -1.10
C SER A 68 -16.21 -11.59 -0.45
N ARG A 69 -16.43 -11.24 0.81
CA ARG A 69 -17.64 -11.59 1.58
C ARG A 69 -18.75 -10.55 1.42
N LEU A 70 -18.46 -9.41 0.80
CA LEU A 70 -19.46 -8.39 0.51
C LEU A 70 -20.37 -8.85 -0.61
N SER A 71 -21.68 -8.66 -0.42
CA SER A 71 -22.66 -8.91 -1.48
C SER A 71 -22.60 -7.80 -2.54
N PRO A 72 -23.14 -8.04 -3.76
CA PRO A 72 -23.33 -6.97 -4.74
C PRO A 72 -24.07 -5.76 -4.16
N ASP A 73 -25.14 -5.99 -3.39
CA ASP A 73 -25.91 -4.94 -2.73
C ASP A 73 -25.09 -4.12 -1.72
N ASP A 74 -24.08 -4.72 -1.08
CA ASP A 74 -23.16 -4.01 -0.21
C ASP A 74 -22.21 -3.11 -1.00
N LEU A 75 -21.69 -3.60 -2.13
CA LEU A 75 -20.82 -2.82 -3.01
C LEU A 75 -21.57 -1.64 -3.62
N ASP A 76 -22.81 -1.85 -4.06
CA ASP A 76 -23.65 -0.79 -4.62
C ASP A 76 -23.94 0.30 -3.59
N ALA A 77 -24.27 -0.07 -2.34
CA ALA A 77 -24.51 0.91 -1.30
C ALA A 77 -23.25 1.67 -0.85
N LEU A 78 -22.08 1.02 -0.89
CA LEU A 78 -20.81 1.71 -0.69
C LEU A 78 -20.55 2.69 -1.82
N ALA A 79 -20.81 2.30 -3.07
CA ALA A 79 -20.63 3.16 -4.24
C ALA A 79 -21.59 4.36 -4.22
N GLU A 80 -22.84 4.19 -3.82
CA GLU A 80 -23.78 5.30 -3.62
C GLU A 80 -23.25 6.31 -2.59
N ALA A 81 -22.61 5.84 -1.51
CA ALA A 81 -22.05 6.69 -0.47
C ALA A 81 -20.86 7.54 -0.94
N VAL A 82 -20.20 7.16 -2.03
CA VAL A 82 -19.05 7.86 -2.65
C VAL A 82 -19.31 8.28 -4.10
N HIS A 83 -20.59 8.38 -4.47
CA HIS A 83 -21.03 8.87 -5.78
C HIS A 83 -20.51 8.09 -7.00
N GLY A 84 -20.19 6.81 -6.86
CA GLY A 84 -19.90 5.91 -7.98
C GLY A 84 -18.93 4.77 -7.67
N MET A 85 -18.96 3.76 -8.54
CA MET A 85 -18.09 2.58 -8.45
C MET A 85 -16.61 2.89 -8.67
N ASP A 86 -16.28 4.05 -9.24
CA ASP A 86 -14.89 4.48 -9.43
C ASP A 86 -14.15 4.72 -8.10
N HIS A 87 -14.86 4.81 -6.98
CA HIS A 87 -14.29 4.99 -5.65
C HIS A 87 -14.33 3.71 -4.81
N VAL A 88 -14.79 2.58 -5.37
CA VAL A 88 -14.83 1.27 -4.70
C VAL A 88 -13.97 0.28 -5.47
N ARG A 89 -12.91 -0.21 -4.84
CA ARG A 89 -11.91 -1.10 -5.46
C ARG A 89 -11.99 -2.50 -4.84
N THR A 90 -12.12 -3.50 -5.70
CA THR A 90 -12.16 -4.92 -5.32
C THR A 90 -11.09 -5.75 -6.04
N ASP A 91 -10.21 -5.10 -6.80
CA ASP A 91 -9.11 -5.76 -7.51
C ASP A 91 -8.04 -6.28 -6.55
N THR A 92 -7.33 -7.32 -6.99
CA THR A 92 -6.29 -8.01 -6.23
C THR A 92 -5.21 -7.06 -5.73
N GLU A 93 -4.64 -6.25 -6.62
CA GLU A 93 -3.54 -5.34 -6.28
C GLU A 93 -3.96 -4.37 -5.16
N THR A 94 -5.09 -3.70 -5.32
CA THR A 94 -5.56 -2.73 -4.32
C THR A 94 -5.80 -3.42 -2.98
N ARG A 95 -6.43 -4.59 -2.95
CA ARG A 95 -6.68 -5.34 -1.71
C ARG A 95 -5.39 -5.78 -1.03
N VAL A 96 -4.41 -6.28 -1.79
CA VAL A 96 -3.09 -6.67 -1.26
C VAL A 96 -2.38 -5.47 -0.63
N ARG A 97 -2.38 -4.32 -1.31
CA ARG A 97 -1.71 -3.10 -0.83
C ARG A 97 -2.33 -2.52 0.45
N HIS A 98 -3.58 -2.87 0.76
CA HIS A 98 -4.30 -2.43 1.96
C HIS A 98 -4.44 -3.54 3.02
N THR A 99 -3.76 -4.68 2.85
CA THR A 99 -3.83 -5.81 3.78
C THR A 99 -3.03 -5.56 5.06
N ARG A 100 -1.81 -5.02 4.96
CA ARG A 100 -0.89 -4.86 6.10
C ARG A 100 -0.08 -3.57 6.05
N GLY A 101 0.50 -3.22 7.20
CA GLY A 101 1.46 -2.14 7.32
C GLY A 101 2.87 -2.55 6.86
N LYS A 102 3.87 -1.83 7.36
CA LYS A 102 5.29 -2.02 7.00
C LYS A 102 6.17 -2.39 8.20
N SER A 103 5.56 -2.95 9.24
CA SER A 103 6.31 -3.56 10.34
C SER A 103 7.12 -4.76 9.84
N THR A 104 8.19 -5.15 10.54
CA THR A 104 8.99 -6.33 10.15
C THR A 104 8.12 -7.59 10.04
N SER A 105 7.20 -7.81 10.97
CA SER A 105 6.27 -8.96 10.92
C SER A 105 5.35 -8.90 9.71
N ASP A 106 4.82 -7.72 9.37
CA ASP A 106 3.95 -7.55 8.20
C ASP A 106 4.71 -7.82 6.91
N LEU A 107 5.93 -7.29 6.79
CA LEU A 107 6.78 -7.49 5.64
C LEU A 107 7.18 -8.95 5.45
N LEU A 108 7.42 -9.70 6.53
CA LEU A 108 7.71 -11.13 6.43
C LEU A 108 6.50 -11.92 5.92
N ARG A 109 5.29 -11.64 6.44
CA ARG A 109 4.04 -12.32 6.03
C ARG A 109 3.65 -11.99 4.59
N ILE A 110 3.71 -10.71 4.20
CA ILE A 110 3.29 -10.31 2.86
C ILE A 110 4.26 -10.85 1.79
N ARG A 111 5.54 -11.03 2.14
CA ARG A 111 6.56 -11.64 1.26
C ARG A 111 6.34 -13.14 1.03
N THR A 112 5.64 -13.84 1.93
CA THR A 112 5.22 -15.23 1.71
C THR A 112 3.88 -15.33 0.98
N GLY A 113 3.30 -14.20 0.54
CA GLY A 113 1.99 -14.14 -0.11
C GLY A 113 0.81 -14.31 0.85
N GLU A 114 1.01 -14.08 2.15
CA GLU A 114 -0.06 -14.26 3.15
C GLU A 114 -1.04 -13.08 3.14
N THR A 115 -2.26 -13.32 2.67
CA THR A 115 -3.32 -12.30 2.44
C THR A 115 -4.67 -12.69 3.05
N ALA A 116 -4.68 -13.62 4.01
CA ALA A 116 -5.93 -14.10 4.63
C ALA A 116 -6.76 -12.96 5.26
N ASP A 117 -6.11 -11.88 5.70
CA ASP A 117 -6.73 -10.71 6.31
C ASP A 117 -7.00 -9.57 5.30
N ALA A 118 -6.90 -9.82 3.99
CA ALA A 118 -7.10 -8.79 2.99
C ALA A 118 -8.53 -8.20 3.08
N PRO A 119 -8.70 -6.88 2.94
CA PRO A 119 -10.02 -6.26 2.96
C PRO A 119 -10.87 -6.80 1.82
N ASP A 120 -12.19 -6.85 2.00
CA ASP A 120 -13.13 -7.29 0.95
C ASP A 120 -13.29 -6.24 -0.17
N ALA A 121 -13.18 -4.96 0.18
CA ALA A 121 -13.14 -3.83 -0.73
C ALA A 121 -12.35 -2.66 -0.09
N VAL A 122 -11.84 -1.76 -0.92
CA VAL A 122 -11.22 -0.50 -0.52
C VAL A 122 -12.06 0.65 -1.06
N VAL A 123 -12.47 1.56 -0.18
CA VAL A 123 -13.29 2.72 -0.53
C VAL A 123 -12.44 3.99 -0.42
N LEU A 124 -12.50 4.84 -1.45
CA LEU A 124 -11.66 6.04 -1.60
C LEU A 124 -12.54 7.31 -1.59
N PRO A 125 -13.07 7.72 -0.42
CA PRO A 125 -13.85 8.94 -0.29
C PRO A 125 -12.96 10.18 -0.50
N ALA A 126 -13.47 11.17 -1.23
CA ALA A 126 -12.80 12.42 -1.54
C ALA A 126 -13.13 13.56 -0.57
N THR A 127 -14.23 13.43 0.18
CA THR A 127 -14.73 14.49 1.07
C THR A 127 -15.08 13.96 2.46
N HIS A 128 -15.17 14.88 3.42
CA HIS A 128 -15.62 14.57 4.78
C HIS A 128 -17.03 13.97 4.79
N ASP A 129 -17.93 14.51 3.97
CA ASP A 129 -19.31 14.04 3.89
C ASP A 129 -19.40 12.62 3.33
N GLU A 130 -18.56 12.28 2.35
CA GLU A 130 -18.43 10.92 1.84
C GLU A 130 -17.88 9.96 2.89
N VAL A 131 -16.87 10.35 3.68
CA VAL A 131 -16.39 9.54 4.81
C VAL A 131 -17.53 9.26 5.78
N LEU A 132 -18.31 10.28 6.15
CA LEU A 132 -19.48 10.12 7.03
C LEU A 132 -20.57 9.23 6.39
N ALA A 133 -20.78 9.31 5.09
CA ALA A 133 -21.73 8.46 4.37
C ALA A 133 -21.28 6.99 4.39
N VAL A 134 -20.01 6.71 4.07
CA VAL A 134 -19.43 5.36 4.12
C VAL A 134 -19.55 4.76 5.52
N LEU A 135 -19.15 5.50 6.56
CA LEU A 135 -19.24 5.01 7.94
C LEU A 135 -20.69 4.72 8.37
N ARG A 136 -21.66 5.53 7.93
CA ARG A 136 -23.09 5.29 8.18
C ARG A 136 -23.59 4.04 7.45
N THR A 137 -23.22 3.86 6.18
CA THR A 137 -23.55 2.67 5.39
C THR A 137 -22.98 1.41 6.04
N CYS A 138 -21.70 1.43 6.42
CA CYS A 138 -21.06 0.30 7.08
C CYS A 138 -21.70 -0.02 8.43
N ALA A 139 -22.03 0.99 9.24
CA ALA A 139 -22.71 0.78 10.52
C ALA A 139 -24.09 0.13 10.35
N ALA A 140 -24.88 0.60 9.39
CA ALA A 140 -26.21 0.06 9.09
C ALA A 140 -26.15 -1.39 8.58
N ARG A 141 -25.15 -1.70 7.74
CA ARG A 141 -24.96 -3.03 7.12
C ARG A 141 -24.06 -3.97 7.92
N ARG A 142 -23.56 -3.54 9.08
CA ARG A 142 -22.64 -4.32 9.94
C ARG A 142 -21.33 -4.70 9.26
N ILE A 143 -20.82 -3.83 8.40
CA ILE A 143 -19.53 -3.98 7.71
C ILE A 143 -18.42 -3.37 8.59
N ALA A 144 -17.36 -4.13 8.84
CA ALA A 144 -16.19 -3.63 9.57
C ALA A 144 -15.37 -2.67 8.69
N VAL A 145 -14.82 -1.61 9.29
CA VAL A 145 -14.03 -0.58 8.60
C VAL A 145 -12.68 -0.41 9.29
N VAL A 146 -11.61 -0.37 8.49
CA VAL A 146 -10.25 -0.06 8.94
C VAL A 146 -9.75 1.15 8.15
N PRO A 147 -9.55 2.31 8.78
CA PRO A 147 -8.92 3.45 8.12
C PRO A 147 -7.48 3.13 7.71
N PHE A 148 -7.07 3.58 6.52
CA PHE A 148 -5.76 3.33 5.94
C PHE A 148 -5.24 4.61 5.25
N GLY A 149 -4.01 5.01 5.56
CA GLY A 149 -3.38 6.23 5.05
C GLY A 149 -2.11 6.60 5.80
#